data_AF-B0WQ01-F1
#
_entry.id   AF-B0WQ01-F1
#
_cell.length_a   1.000
_cell.length_b   1.000
_cell.length_c   1.000
_cell.angle_alpha   90.00
_cell.angle_beta   90.00
_cell.angle_gamma   90.00
#
_symmetry.space_group_name_H-M   'P 1'
#
loop_
_entity.id
_entity.type
_entity.pdbx_description
1 polymer ?
#
loop_
_entity_poly.entity_id
_entity_poly.type
_entity_poly.pdbx_seq_one_letter_code
_entity_poly.pdbx_strand_id
1 'polypeptide(L)'
;MHFFGLIIVLLGVSFEVTVNGEDCIDTKTQAKEISECCDMHNPIDLSVAEECVEKYKDLSGEELIACIYECVGDKTGVIQGTTVSKDKLLENANKVPDEKMKKVVIAAIELCAEQAAKLAEETANHSMKCSPFAFMVGECIMRHIYAECPENFWKKSDVCDKIKAGVPKCPQ
;
A
#
# COMPACT_ATOMS: atom_id res chain seq x y z
N MET A 1 59.14 -34.04 34.34
CA MET A 1 59.68 -32.76 33.85
C MET A 1 59.01 -32.43 32.53
N HIS A 2 58.28 -31.32 32.54
CA HIS A 2 57.82 -30.51 31.40
C HIS A 2 56.84 -31.10 30.38
N PHE A 3 55.90 -30.33 29.80
CA PHE A 3 55.07 -29.17 30.15
C PHE A 3 54.35 -28.80 28.82
N PHE A 4 53.10 -28.34 28.90
CA PHE A 4 52.29 -27.68 27.84
C PHE A 4 51.89 -28.55 26.62
N GLY A 5 50.61 -28.82 26.33
CA GLY A 5 49.41 -28.03 26.59
C GLY A 5 49.21 -26.97 25.52
N LEU A 6 48.63 -27.33 24.38
CA LEU A 6 48.18 -26.39 23.35
C LEU A 6 46.68 -26.63 23.11
N ILE A 7 45.87 -26.02 23.97
CA ILE A 7 44.43 -25.83 23.75
C ILE A 7 44.32 -24.63 22.80
N ILE A 8 43.92 -24.89 21.55
CA ILE A 8 43.57 -23.84 20.60
C ILE A 8 42.19 -23.31 21.01
N VAL A 9 42.18 -22.19 21.74
CA VAL A 9 40.96 -21.44 22.01
C VAL A 9 40.62 -20.66 20.74
N LEU A 10 39.74 -21.23 19.91
CA LEU A 10 39.03 -20.48 18.89
C LEU A 10 38.09 -19.51 19.63
N LEU A 11 38.55 -18.28 19.85
CA LEU A 11 37.68 -17.15 20.15
C LEU A 11 36.85 -16.89 18.90
N GLY A 12 35.76 -17.63 18.77
CA GLY A 12 34.64 -17.22 17.93
C GLY A 12 34.22 -15.86 18.45
N VAL A 13 34.52 -14.81 17.70
CA VAL A 13 33.86 -13.53 17.87
C VAL A 13 32.41 -13.82 17.48
N SER A 14 31.61 -14.19 18.47
CA SER A 14 30.17 -14.04 18.39
C SER A 14 29.97 -12.56 18.11
N PHE A 15 29.71 -12.21 16.85
CA PHE A 15 29.03 -10.97 16.55
C PHE A 15 27.65 -11.15 17.19
N GLU A 16 27.56 -10.82 18.47
CA GLU A 16 26.30 -10.50 19.10
C GLU A 16 25.83 -9.26 18.37
N VAL A 17 25.07 -9.47 17.29
CA VAL A 17 24.17 -8.44 16.80
C VAL A 17 23.23 -8.20 17.95
N THR A 18 23.55 -7.20 18.75
CA THR A 18 22.65 -6.65 19.76
C THR A 18 21.49 -6.05 18.99
N VAL A 19 20.45 -6.87 18.75
CA VAL A 19 19.14 -6.40 18.30
C VAL A 19 18.57 -5.61 19.47
N ASN A 20 18.89 -4.31 19.49
CA ASN A 20 18.53 -3.42 20.56
C ASN A 20 17.13 -2.85 20.29
N GLY A 21 16.17 -3.19 21.17
CA GLY A 21 14.84 -2.58 21.25
C GLY A 21 13.80 -3.19 20.31
N GLU A 22 12.55 -3.19 20.77
CA GLU A 22 11.37 -3.56 19.97
C GLU A 22 11.33 -2.74 18.67
N ASP A 23 11.90 -3.29 17.59
CA ASP A 23 11.86 -2.64 16.29
C ASP A 23 10.41 -2.72 15.77
N CYS A 24 9.69 -1.60 15.85
CA CYS A 24 8.36 -1.44 15.30
C CYS A 24 8.30 -0.21 14.39
N ILE A 25 7.33 -0.19 13.48
CA ILE A 25 7.14 0.89 12.50
C ILE A 25 6.10 1.87 13.04
N ASP A 26 6.50 3.12 13.30
CA ASP A 26 5.56 4.20 13.60
C ASP A 26 4.92 4.70 12.31
N THR A 27 3.77 4.12 11.98
CA THR A 27 3.05 4.44 10.75
C THR A 27 2.48 5.85 10.70
N LYS A 28 2.33 6.55 11.83
CA LYS A 28 1.87 7.94 11.85
C LYS A 28 3.01 8.87 11.45
N THR A 29 4.15 8.72 12.11
CA THR A 29 5.33 9.57 11.86
C THR A 29 5.98 9.25 10.51
N GLN A 30 5.91 8.00 10.05
CA GLN A 30 6.56 7.54 8.81
C GLN A 30 5.59 7.39 7.63
N ALA A 31 4.33 7.85 7.74
CA ALA A 31 3.28 7.65 6.74
C ALA A 31 3.72 7.99 5.31
N LYS A 32 4.37 9.15 5.14
CA LYS A 32 4.86 9.61 3.83
C LYS A 32 5.91 8.66 3.25
N GLU A 33 6.91 8.29 4.05
CA GLU A 33 7.97 7.41 3.58
C GLU A 33 7.43 6.02 3.23
N ILE A 34 6.52 5.49 4.07
CA ILE A 34 5.82 4.23 3.81
C ILE A 34 5.07 4.28 2.47
N SER A 35 4.36 5.39 2.19
CA SER A 35 3.62 5.58 0.93
C SER A 35 4.50 5.76 -0.31
N GLU A 36 5.81 5.97 -0.12
CA GLU A 36 6.81 6.10 -1.17
C GLU A 36 7.68 4.84 -1.32
N CYS A 37 7.43 3.78 -0.53
CA CYS A 37 8.27 2.58 -0.57
C CYS A 37 8.14 1.81 -1.88
N CYS A 38 6.95 1.83 -2.49
CA CYS A 38 6.75 1.32 -3.84
C CYS A 38 6.52 2.50 -4.78
N ASP A 39 7.51 2.81 -5.62
CA ASP A 39 7.43 3.89 -6.60
C ASP A 39 6.55 3.47 -7.78
N MET A 40 5.24 3.63 -7.63
CA MET A 40 4.29 3.47 -8.71
C MET A 40 3.81 4.84 -9.17
N HIS A 41 4.01 5.13 -10.45
CA HIS A 41 3.36 6.27 -11.08
C HIS A 41 1.84 6.10 -11.02
N ASN A 42 1.14 7.06 -10.41
CA ASN A 42 -0.32 7.02 -10.30
C ASN A 42 -0.94 7.04 -11.71
N PRO A 43 -1.68 6.00 -12.13
CA PRO A 43 -2.28 5.94 -13.47
C PRO A 43 -3.54 6.81 -13.60
N ILE A 44 -4.04 7.37 -12.49
CA ILE A 44 -5.21 8.25 -12.45
C ILE A 44 -4.80 9.68 -12.80
N ASP A 45 -5.61 10.33 -13.64
CA ASP A 45 -5.44 11.74 -13.97
C ASP A 45 -5.57 12.61 -12.73
N LEU A 46 -4.48 13.27 -12.36
CA LEU A 46 -4.40 14.10 -11.15
C LEU A 46 -5.41 15.27 -11.18
N SER A 47 -5.79 15.76 -12.36
CA SER A 47 -6.78 16.84 -12.47
C SER A 47 -8.16 16.43 -11.94
N VAL A 48 -8.55 15.17 -12.15
CA VAL A 48 -9.82 14.63 -11.64
C VAL A 48 -9.79 14.56 -10.12
N ALA A 49 -8.66 14.15 -9.55
CA ALA A 49 -8.48 14.10 -8.10
C ALA A 49 -8.51 15.50 -7.49
N GLU A 50 -7.86 16.48 -8.10
CA GLU A 50 -7.87 17.89 -7.66
C GLU A 50 -9.28 18.48 -7.64
N GLU A 51 -10.09 18.25 -8.68
CA GLU A 51 -11.49 18.68 -8.71
C GLU A 51 -12.31 18.07 -7.56
N CYS A 52 -12.09 16.79 -7.25
CA CYS A 52 -12.79 16.12 -6.15
C CYS A 52 -12.32 16.64 -4.78
N VAL A 53 -11.02 16.90 -4.61
CA VAL A 53 -10.48 17.51 -3.38
C VAL A 53 -11.10 18.89 -3.16
N GLU A 54 -11.15 19.75 -4.18
CA GLU A 54 -11.75 21.09 -4.06
C GLU A 54 -13.25 21.03 -3.77
N LYS A 55 -13.97 20.09 -4.39
CA LYS A 55 -15.41 19.87 -4.16
C LYS A 55 -15.72 19.53 -2.69
N TYR A 56 -14.81 18.84 -2.01
CA TYR A 56 -15.02 18.34 -0.65
C TYR A 56 -14.08 18.99 0.38
N LYS A 57 -13.48 20.15 0.08
CA LYS A 57 -12.49 20.84 0.92
C LYS A 57 -12.90 21.12 2.37
N ASP A 58 -14.21 21.16 2.65
CA ASP A 58 -14.75 21.40 3.98
C ASP A 58 -14.89 20.11 4.83
N LEU A 59 -14.65 18.93 4.23
CA LEU A 59 -14.62 17.64 4.94
C LEU A 59 -13.21 17.33 5.45
N SER A 60 -13.10 16.42 6.41
CA SER A 60 -11.81 15.95 6.91
C SER A 60 -11.87 14.47 7.31
N GLY A 61 -10.71 13.87 7.56
CA GLY A 61 -10.60 12.48 8.02
C GLY A 61 -11.15 11.46 7.01
N GLU A 62 -11.77 10.40 7.53
CA GLU A 62 -12.29 9.28 6.74
C GLU A 62 -13.40 9.72 5.77
N GLU A 63 -14.22 10.69 6.16
CA GLU A 63 -15.31 11.17 5.31
C GLU A 63 -14.80 11.93 4.07
N LEU A 64 -13.75 12.75 4.23
CA LEU A 64 -13.07 13.37 3.09
C LEU A 64 -12.51 12.32 2.13
N ILE A 65 -11.84 11.29 2.67
CA ILE A 65 -11.22 10.22 1.89
C ILE A 65 -12.29 9.45 1.09
N ALA A 66 -13.36 9.01 1.75
CA ALA A 66 -14.46 8.32 1.10
C ALA A 66 -15.06 9.16 -0.04
N CYS A 67 -15.32 10.45 0.20
CA CYS A 67 -15.88 11.35 -0.81
C CYS A 67 -14.95 11.62 -2.00
N ILE A 68 -13.63 11.73 -1.78
CA ILE A 68 -12.67 11.89 -2.88
C ILE A 68 -12.68 10.64 -3.75
N TYR A 69 -12.59 9.45 -3.15
CA TYR A 69 -12.54 8.19 -3.89
C TYR A 69 -13.84 7.90 -4.65
N GLU A 70 -15.00 8.13 -4.02
CA GLU A 70 -16.30 7.99 -4.70
C GLU A 70 -16.40 8.94 -5.89
N CYS A 71 -16.02 10.21 -5.72
CA CYS A 71 -16.04 11.21 -6.79
C CYS A 71 -15.10 10.87 -7.96
N VAL A 72 -13.87 10.43 -7.68
CA VAL A 72 -12.93 10.00 -8.72
C VAL A 72 -13.46 8.75 -9.42
N GLY A 73 -13.98 7.78 -8.65
CA GLY A 73 -14.57 6.55 -9.18
C GLY A 73 -15.72 6.83 -10.15
N ASP A 74 -16.64 7.71 -9.77
CA ASP A 74 -17.78 8.12 -10.59
C ASP A 74 -17.33 8.87 -11.85
N LYS A 75 -16.46 9.89 -11.71
CA LYS A 75 -15.98 10.70 -12.84
C LYS A 75 -15.20 9.90 -13.87
N THR A 76 -14.45 8.89 -13.43
CA THR A 76 -13.67 8.01 -14.32
C THR A 76 -14.48 6.82 -14.85
N GLY A 77 -15.70 6.61 -14.34
CA GLY A 77 -16.54 5.47 -14.66
C GLY A 77 -16.03 4.13 -14.10
N VAL A 78 -15.01 4.17 -13.24
CA VAL A 78 -14.50 2.99 -12.51
C VAL A 78 -15.53 2.47 -11.52
N ILE A 79 -16.34 3.37 -10.94
CA ILE A 79 -17.40 3.03 -10.00
C ILE A 79 -18.74 3.40 -10.61
N GLN A 80 -19.74 2.52 -10.43
CA GLN A 80 -21.13 2.77 -10.74
C GLN A 80 -21.99 2.29 -9.56
N GLY A 81 -22.26 3.19 -8.63
CA GLY A 81 -22.88 2.84 -7.35
C GLY A 81 -22.00 1.86 -6.57
N THR A 82 -22.50 0.66 -6.32
CA THR A 82 -21.78 -0.41 -5.59
C THR A 82 -21.09 -1.42 -6.51
N THR A 83 -20.86 -1.05 -7.77
CA THR A 83 -20.19 -1.91 -8.75
C THR A 83 -18.90 -1.28 -9.28
N VAL A 84 -17.94 -2.14 -9.62
CA VAL A 84 -16.64 -1.75 -10.19
C VAL A 84 -16.62 -2.14 -11.67
N SER A 85 -16.21 -1.19 -12.52
CA SER A 85 -15.87 -1.48 -13.91
C SER A 85 -14.43 -1.98 -14.01
N LYS A 86 -14.27 -3.31 -14.09
CA LYS A 86 -12.96 -3.95 -14.34
C LYS A 86 -12.31 -3.40 -15.61
N ASP A 87 -13.08 -3.19 -16.67
CA ASP A 87 -12.58 -2.67 -17.93
C ASP A 87 -11.96 -1.28 -17.79
N LYS A 88 -12.61 -0.36 -17.03
CA LYS A 88 -12.04 0.97 -16.76
C LYS A 88 -10.79 0.93 -15.89
N LEU A 89 -10.72 0.02 -14.93
CA LEU A 89 -9.48 -0.20 -14.18
C LEU A 89 -8.35 -0.70 -15.07
N LEU A 90 -8.62 -1.64 -15.97
CA LEU A 90 -7.64 -2.17 -16.91
C LEU A 90 -7.20 -1.13 -17.96
N GLU A 91 -8.10 -0.26 -18.41
CA GLU A 91 -7.76 0.91 -19.22
C GLU A 91 -6.73 1.81 -18.51
N ASN A 92 -6.89 2.05 -17.21
CA ASN A 92 -5.92 2.81 -16.42
C ASN A 92 -4.59 2.05 -16.26
N ALA A 93 -4.63 0.73 -16.03
CA ALA A 93 -3.41 -0.08 -15.94
C ALA A 93 -2.57 -0.03 -17.24
N ASN A 94 -3.20 0.17 -18.40
CA ASN A 94 -2.48 0.32 -19.67
C ASN A 94 -1.64 1.60 -19.76
N LYS A 95 -1.84 2.57 -18.86
CA LYS A 95 -1.02 3.79 -18.75
C LYS A 95 0.27 3.56 -17.96
N VAL A 96 0.41 2.42 -17.27
CA VAL A 96 1.64 2.06 -16.56
C VAL A 96 2.72 1.71 -17.58
N PRO A 97 3.85 2.45 -17.62
CA PRO A 97 4.83 2.32 -18.71
C PRO A 97 5.71 1.08 -18.59
N ASP A 98 6.01 0.63 -17.37
CA ASP A 98 6.85 -0.54 -17.14
C ASP A 98 6.00 -1.82 -17.13
N GLU A 99 6.39 -2.79 -17.95
CA GLU A 99 5.65 -4.04 -18.12
C GLU A 99 5.64 -4.94 -16.88
N LYS A 100 6.66 -4.87 -16.00
CA LYS A 100 6.64 -5.65 -14.75
C LYS A 100 5.65 -5.03 -13.75
N MET A 101 5.72 -3.72 -13.56
CA MET A 101 4.77 -3.02 -12.70
C MET A 101 3.35 -3.14 -13.24
N LYS A 102 3.16 -3.01 -14.55
CA LYS A 102 1.86 -3.17 -15.21
C LYS A 102 1.24 -4.53 -14.92
N LYS A 103 2.01 -5.62 -14.98
CA LYS A 103 1.52 -6.97 -14.64
C LYS A 103 1.08 -7.08 -13.18
N VAL A 104 1.81 -6.47 -12.26
CA VAL A 104 1.43 -6.40 -10.83
C VAL A 104 0.13 -5.64 -10.65
N VAL A 105 -0.01 -4.46 -11.29
CA VAL A 105 -1.24 -3.66 -11.25
C VAL A 105 -2.43 -4.41 -11.85
N ILE A 106 -2.27 -5.07 -12.99
CA ILE A 106 -3.33 -5.88 -13.60
C ILE A 106 -3.75 -7.00 -12.64
N ALA A 107 -2.81 -7.79 -12.11
CA ALA A 107 -3.12 -8.88 -11.20
C ALA A 107 -3.88 -8.40 -9.94
N ALA A 108 -3.48 -7.26 -9.38
CA ALA A 108 -4.18 -6.63 -8.27
C ALA A 108 -5.62 -6.22 -8.63
N ILE A 109 -5.81 -5.59 -9.81
CA ILE A 109 -7.14 -5.23 -10.32
C ILE A 109 -8.04 -6.46 -10.48
N GLU A 110 -7.54 -7.54 -11.08
CA GLU A 110 -8.33 -8.75 -11.30
C GLU A 110 -8.82 -9.34 -9.99
N LEU A 111 -7.90 -9.51 -9.03
CA LEU A 111 -8.21 -10.07 -7.73
C LEU A 111 -9.19 -9.18 -6.93
N CYS A 112 -9.02 -7.87 -6.96
CA CYS A 112 -9.89 -6.95 -6.22
C CYS A 112 -11.25 -6.75 -6.89
N ALA A 113 -11.33 -6.83 -8.22
CA ALA A 113 -12.60 -6.81 -8.94
C ALA A 113 -13.44 -8.06 -8.62
N GLU A 114 -12.82 -9.24 -8.46
CA GLU A 114 -13.50 -10.46 -8.01
C GLU A 114 -14.05 -10.32 -6.59
N GLN A 115 -13.40 -9.51 -5.74
CA GLN A 115 -13.85 -9.23 -4.37
C GLN A 115 -14.83 -8.06 -4.26
N ALA A 116 -15.13 -7.36 -5.35
CA ALA A 116 -15.92 -6.13 -5.31
C ALA A 116 -17.30 -6.32 -4.67
N ALA A 117 -17.97 -7.45 -4.93
CA ALA A 117 -19.27 -7.74 -4.29
C ALA A 117 -19.16 -7.83 -2.76
N LYS A 118 -18.12 -8.49 -2.25
CA LYS A 118 -17.85 -8.58 -0.81
C LYS A 118 -17.53 -7.21 -0.21
N LEU A 119 -16.70 -6.42 -0.89
CA LEU A 119 -16.36 -5.06 -0.46
C LEU A 119 -17.61 -4.16 -0.43
N ALA A 120 -18.54 -4.33 -1.38
CA ALA A 120 -19.80 -3.61 -1.40
C ALA A 120 -20.68 -3.98 -0.19
N GLU A 121 -20.75 -5.26 0.17
CA GLU A 121 -21.48 -5.71 1.37
C GLU A 121 -20.87 -5.15 2.66
N GLU A 122 -19.54 -5.21 2.80
CA GLU A 122 -18.80 -4.68 3.96
C GLU A 122 -18.99 -3.18 4.13
N THR A 123 -19.19 -2.46 3.03
CA THR A 123 -19.33 -1.01 3.01
C THR A 123 -20.78 -0.54 2.98
N ALA A 124 -21.77 -1.44 2.88
CA ALA A 124 -23.17 -1.05 2.71
C ALA A 124 -23.77 -0.30 3.91
N ASN A 125 -23.36 -0.66 5.13
CA ASN A 125 -23.91 -0.10 6.37
C ASN A 125 -22.97 0.94 6.98
N HIS A 126 -22.72 2.03 6.26
CA HIS A 126 -21.96 3.18 6.74
C HIS A 126 -22.88 4.36 7.10
N SER A 127 -22.38 5.26 7.95
CA SER A 127 -23.07 6.53 8.30
C SER A 127 -22.44 7.76 7.66
N MET A 128 -21.40 7.57 6.83
CA MET A 128 -20.70 8.66 6.14
C MET A 128 -21.54 9.24 4.99
N LYS A 129 -21.27 10.48 4.62
CA LYS A 129 -21.91 11.20 3.50
C LYS A 129 -21.71 10.53 2.15
N CYS A 130 -20.53 9.95 1.92
CA CYS A 130 -20.14 9.28 0.69
C CYS A 130 -19.86 7.81 0.97
N SER A 131 -20.06 6.94 -0.02
CA SER A 131 -19.78 5.51 0.14
C SER A 131 -18.27 5.27 0.28
N PRO A 132 -17.81 4.48 1.27
CA PRO A 132 -16.41 4.07 1.35
C PRO A 132 -16.06 2.97 0.35
N PHE A 133 -17.02 2.45 -0.42
CA PHE A 133 -16.82 1.35 -1.36
C PHE A 133 -15.65 1.59 -2.32
N ALA A 134 -15.61 2.77 -2.97
CA ALA A 134 -14.56 3.13 -3.91
C ALA A 134 -13.17 3.16 -3.25
N PHE A 135 -13.09 3.67 -2.01
CA PHE A 135 -11.88 3.67 -1.21
C PHE A 135 -11.42 2.25 -0.89
N MET A 136 -12.33 1.37 -0.46
CA MET A 136 -12.00 -0.02 -0.13
C MET A 136 -11.52 -0.83 -1.35
N VAL A 137 -12.07 -0.56 -2.54
CA VAL A 137 -11.56 -1.14 -3.79
C VAL A 137 -10.14 -0.63 -4.09
N GLY A 138 -9.90 0.68 -3.94
CA GLY A 138 -8.59 1.29 -4.09
C GLY A 138 -7.55 0.72 -3.12
N GLU A 139 -7.90 0.60 -1.84
CA GLU A 139 -7.07 -0.01 -0.79
C GLU A 139 -6.73 -1.46 -1.10
N CYS A 140 -7.70 -2.26 -1.58
CA CYS A 140 -7.44 -3.63 -2.02
C CYS A 140 -6.35 -3.64 -3.10
N ILE A 141 -6.52 -2.85 -4.16
CA ILE A 141 -5.59 -2.81 -5.29
C ILE A 141 -4.20 -2.37 -4.82
N MET A 142 -4.13 -1.27 -4.06
CA MET A 142 -2.87 -0.73 -3.54
C MET A 142 -2.15 -1.73 -2.63
N ARG A 143 -2.86 -2.44 -1.77
CA ARG A 143 -2.28 -3.45 -0.90
C ARG A 143 -1.62 -4.59 -1.68
N HIS A 144 -2.27 -5.07 -2.74
CA HIS A 144 -1.70 -6.12 -3.59
C HIS A 144 -0.51 -5.62 -4.40
N ILE A 145 -0.55 -4.38 -4.90
CA ILE A 145 0.59 -3.77 -5.57
C ILE A 145 1.78 -3.63 -4.62
N TYR A 146 1.55 -3.17 -3.40
CA TYR A 146 2.60 -3.03 -2.39
C TYR A 146 3.23 -4.36 -2.02
N ALA A 147 2.42 -5.42 -1.86
CA ALA A 147 2.89 -6.75 -1.51
C ALA A 147 3.78 -7.36 -2.61
N GLU A 148 3.43 -7.13 -3.87
CA GLU A 148 4.11 -7.69 -5.04
C GLU A 148 5.04 -6.65 -5.73
N CYS A 149 5.38 -5.57 -5.04
CA CYS A 149 6.14 -4.47 -5.62
C CYS A 149 7.52 -4.95 -6.11
N PRO A 150 7.85 -4.81 -7.41
CA PRO A 150 9.11 -5.33 -7.92
C PRO A 150 10.31 -4.57 -7.34
N GLU A 151 11.44 -5.25 -7.17
CA GLU A 151 12.62 -4.70 -6.48
C GLU A 151 13.15 -3.40 -7.08
N ASN A 152 13.04 -3.22 -8.39
CA ASN A 152 13.49 -2.00 -9.06
C ASN A 152 12.57 -0.78 -8.84
N PHE A 153 11.38 -0.99 -8.28
CA PHE A 153 10.44 0.04 -7.83
C PHE A 153 10.44 0.19 -6.30
N TRP A 154 11.09 -0.73 -5.58
CA TRP A 154 11.19 -0.65 -4.14
C TRP A 154 12.26 0.35 -3.73
N LYS A 155 11.86 1.39 -2.99
CA LYS A 155 12.78 2.38 -2.43
C LYS A 155 13.67 1.71 -1.39
N LYS A 156 14.98 1.95 -1.50
CA LYS A 156 15.96 1.49 -0.50
C LYS A 156 16.00 2.51 0.65
N SER A 157 15.41 2.14 1.77
CA SER A 157 15.52 2.87 3.04
C SER A 157 15.22 1.94 4.20
N ASP A 158 15.68 2.30 5.40
CA ASP A 158 15.45 1.50 6.60
C ASP A 158 13.96 1.24 6.85
N VAL A 159 13.10 2.24 6.61
CA VAL A 159 11.63 2.10 6.78
C VAL A 159 11.07 1.11 5.77
N CYS A 160 11.44 1.23 4.50
CA CYS A 160 10.95 0.35 3.46
C CYS A 160 11.48 -1.08 3.63
N ASP A 161 12.73 -1.26 4.03
CA ASP A 161 13.29 -2.58 4.30
C ASP A 161 12.58 -3.24 5.50
N LYS A 162 12.24 -2.48 6.55
CA LYS A 162 11.41 -2.96 7.68
C LYS A 162 10.00 -3.34 7.24
N ILE A 163 9.34 -2.56 6.39
CA ILE A 163 8.03 -2.91 5.81
C ILE A 163 8.12 -4.24 5.06
N LYS A 164 9.12 -4.39 4.19
CA LYS A 164 9.33 -5.60 3.39
C LYS A 164 9.66 -6.82 4.25
N ALA A 165 10.36 -6.61 5.36
CA ALA A 165 10.67 -7.64 6.34
C ALA A 165 9.48 -8.00 7.27
N GLY A 166 8.33 -7.32 7.14
CA GLY A 166 7.13 -7.60 7.95
C GLY A 166 7.25 -7.16 9.40
N VAL A 167 8.09 -6.16 9.69
CA VAL A 167 8.24 -5.59 11.04
C VAL A 167 6.88 -5.01 11.52
N PRO A 168 6.44 -5.32 12.75
CA PRO A 168 5.12 -4.92 13.22
C PRO A 168 4.99 -3.40 13.38
N LYS A 169 3.75 -2.90 13.33
CA LYS A 169 3.45 -1.49 13.63
C LYS A 169 3.58 -1.25 15.14
N CYS A 170 4.03 -0.06 15.52
CA CYS A 170 4.03 0.34 16.92
C CYS A 170 2.58 0.48 17.44
N PRO A 171 2.31 0.20 18.73
CA PRO A 171 1.04 0.53 19.37
C PRO A 171 0.70 2.02 19.18
N GLN A 172 -0.56 2.33 18.87
CA GLN A 172 -1.00 3.67 18.46
C GLN A 172 -1.87 4.41 19.47
#